data_AF-A0A526YR32-F1
#
_entry.id   AF-A0A526YR32-F1
#
_cell.length_a   1.000
_cell.length_b   1.000
_cell.length_c   1.000
_cell.angle_alpha   90.00
_cell.angle_beta   90.00
_cell.angle_gamma   90.00
#
_symmetry.space_group_name_H-M   'P 1'
#
loop_
_entity.id
_entity.type
_entity.pdbx_description
1 polymer ?
#
loop_
_entity_poly.entity_id
_entity_poly.type
_entity_poly.pdbx_seq_one_letter_code
_entity_poly.pdbx_strand_id
1 'polypeptide(L)'
;HWTKDVIASPDGRKLYVTVGSNSNVGENGMAAEKNRAAVLEVDRSTRRTRVFASGLRNPNGLSWNPETGKLWVAVNERDEIGDDLVPDYMTSVRDGAFYGWPYSYFGQNVDERVKPQRPGLVARAVKPDYALGSHTASLGLTFSKGASLGPAYGNGAFVSQHGSWNRSVLSGYKVIFVPFRGGKPSGPPKDVLAGFIGRDGRAMGRPVGVAIDQSGALLVADDVGNVIWRVSRAVGQ
;
A
#
# COMPACT_ATOMS: atom_id res chain seq x y z
N HIS A 1 4.36 0.80 13.77
CA HIS A 1 3.21 0.20 13.04
C HIS A 1 2.75 -1.13 13.62
N TRP A 2 1.42 -1.33 13.69
CA TRP A 2 0.78 -2.46 14.38
C TRP A 2 0.10 -3.46 13.43
N THR A 3 -0.46 -3.02 12.30
CA THR A 3 -1.13 -3.87 11.29
C THR A 3 -0.21 -4.95 10.69
N LYS A 4 -0.82 -6.06 10.30
CA LYS A 4 -0.18 -7.24 9.67
C LYS A 4 -1.15 -7.80 8.63
N ASP A 5 -0.95 -7.43 7.37
CA ASP A 5 -1.75 -8.00 6.29
C ASP A 5 -1.18 -9.34 5.89
N VAL A 6 -2.04 -10.26 5.46
CA VAL A 6 -1.64 -11.61 5.06
C VAL A 6 -2.37 -12.02 3.79
N ILE A 7 -1.63 -12.61 2.85
CA ILE A 7 -2.19 -13.28 1.67
C ILE A 7 -1.49 -14.62 1.46
N ALA A 8 -2.23 -15.64 1.01
CA ALA A 8 -1.63 -16.90 0.59
C ALA A 8 -1.00 -16.78 -0.80
N SER A 9 0.03 -17.57 -1.09
CA SER A 9 0.46 -17.82 -2.48
C SER A 9 -0.69 -18.44 -3.29
N PRO A 10 -0.69 -18.32 -4.64
CA PRO A 10 -1.76 -18.90 -5.47
C PRO A 10 -1.96 -20.41 -5.27
N ASP A 11 -0.87 -21.15 -4.98
CA ASP A 11 -0.90 -22.58 -4.66
C ASP A 11 -1.18 -22.88 -3.17
N GLY A 12 -1.36 -21.85 -2.36
CA GLY A 12 -1.64 -21.92 -0.94
C GLY A 12 -0.50 -22.46 -0.08
N ARG A 13 0.72 -22.71 -0.59
CA ARG A 13 1.82 -23.30 0.22
C ARG A 13 2.52 -22.31 1.13
N LYS A 14 2.56 -21.04 0.73
CA LYS A 14 3.20 -19.94 1.46
C LYS A 14 2.18 -18.90 1.89
N LEU A 15 2.50 -18.17 2.95
CA LEU A 15 1.83 -16.92 3.32
C LEU A 15 2.82 -15.78 3.15
N TYR A 16 2.35 -14.66 2.60
CA TYR A 16 3.07 -13.40 2.58
C TYR A 16 2.44 -12.47 3.60
N VAL A 17 3.26 -11.95 4.53
CA VAL A 17 2.80 -11.15 5.67
C VAL A 17 3.50 -9.80 5.65
N THR A 18 2.74 -8.70 5.68
CA THR A 18 3.34 -7.37 5.81
C THR A 18 3.69 -7.07 7.26
N VAL A 19 4.82 -6.40 7.48
CA VAL A 19 5.23 -5.93 8.79
C VAL A 19 5.80 -4.52 8.65
N GLY A 20 5.08 -3.52 9.15
CA GLY A 20 5.59 -2.15 9.20
C GLY A 20 6.72 -1.95 10.21
N SER A 21 7.48 -0.87 10.03
CA SER A 21 8.55 -0.42 10.91
C SER A 21 8.07 -0.19 12.34
N ASN A 22 9.02 -0.22 13.28
CA ASN A 22 8.80 0.13 14.67
C ASN A 22 8.62 1.65 14.80
N SER A 23 9.42 2.44 14.08
CA SER A 23 9.43 3.90 14.18
C SER A 23 9.43 4.59 12.79
N ASN A 24 9.56 5.93 12.74
CA ASN A 24 9.43 6.69 11.50
C ASN A 24 10.63 6.46 10.56
N VAL A 25 11.84 6.67 11.06
CA VAL A 25 13.11 6.47 10.32
C VAL A 25 14.16 5.66 11.10
N GLY A 26 13.73 4.75 11.99
CA GLY A 26 14.61 3.81 12.69
C GLY A 26 15.25 4.37 13.97
N GLU A 27 14.62 5.38 14.58
CA GLU A 27 15.03 6.08 15.80
C GLU A 27 15.31 5.13 16.99
N ASN A 28 14.58 4.01 17.07
CA ASN A 28 14.76 3.01 18.12
C ASN A 28 15.88 1.98 17.82
N GLY A 29 16.67 2.26 16.77
CA GLY A 29 17.78 1.43 16.32
C GLY A 29 17.36 0.27 15.44
N MET A 30 18.23 -0.11 14.49
CA MET A 30 17.92 -1.16 13.51
C MET A 30 17.72 -2.56 14.12
N ALA A 31 18.16 -2.79 15.36
CA ALA A 31 17.87 -4.03 16.08
C ALA A 31 16.37 -4.17 16.38
N ALA A 32 15.68 -3.07 16.71
CA ALA A 32 14.23 -3.04 16.93
C ALA A 32 13.45 -3.28 15.62
N GLU A 33 14.11 -3.11 14.47
CA GLU A 33 13.54 -3.27 13.13
C GLU A 33 13.77 -4.67 12.52
N LYS A 34 14.25 -5.63 13.32
CA LYS A 34 14.40 -7.01 12.88
C LYS A 34 13.05 -7.56 12.39
N ASN A 35 13.03 -8.07 11.15
CA ASN A 35 11.83 -8.57 10.46
C ASN A 35 10.70 -7.54 10.30
N ARG A 36 11.03 -6.24 10.35
CA ARG A 36 10.09 -5.13 10.13
C ARG A 36 10.45 -4.35 8.86
N ALA A 37 9.57 -3.43 8.51
CA ALA A 37 9.61 -2.69 7.24
C ALA A 37 9.77 -3.63 6.05
N ALA A 38 8.98 -4.71 6.04
CA ALA A 38 9.20 -5.88 5.22
C ALA A 38 7.90 -6.58 4.81
N VAL A 39 8.00 -7.36 3.74
CA VAL A 39 7.12 -8.49 3.50
C VAL A 39 7.87 -9.76 3.91
N LEU A 40 7.26 -10.55 4.79
CA LEU A 40 7.77 -11.85 5.21
C LEU A 40 7.12 -12.95 4.39
N GLU A 41 7.87 -14.00 4.05
CA GLU A 41 7.33 -15.24 3.50
C GLU A 41 7.37 -16.31 4.60
N VAL A 42 6.23 -16.97 4.81
CA VAL A 42 6.05 -18.03 5.79
C VAL A 42 5.66 -19.32 5.07
N ASP A 43 6.43 -20.37 5.24
CA ASP A 43 6.05 -21.70 4.82
C ASP A 43 4.97 -22.27 5.75
N ARG A 44 3.81 -22.64 5.22
CA ARG A 44 2.69 -23.09 6.06
C ARG A 44 2.94 -24.43 6.74
N SER A 45 3.71 -25.32 6.11
CA SER A 45 3.95 -26.67 6.61
C SER A 45 5.03 -26.69 7.69
N THR A 46 6.14 -25.99 7.45
CA THR A 46 7.31 -25.98 8.34
C THR A 46 7.34 -24.81 9.30
N ARG A 47 6.46 -23.81 9.10
CA ARG A 47 6.44 -22.52 9.83
C ARG A 47 7.74 -21.72 9.72
N ARG A 48 8.61 -22.07 8.77
CA ARG A 48 9.84 -21.32 8.50
C ARG A 48 9.46 -19.96 7.93
N THR A 49 10.04 -18.91 8.51
CA THR A 49 9.82 -17.52 8.13
C THR A 49 11.12 -16.91 7.62
N ARG A 50 11.03 -16.15 6.52
CA ARG A 50 12.15 -15.35 6.00
C ARG A 50 11.66 -13.97 5.58
N VAL A 51 12.58 -13.02 5.49
CA VAL A 51 12.32 -11.73 4.83
C VAL A 51 12.27 -12.00 3.32
N PHE A 52 11.12 -11.74 2.70
CA PHE A 52 10.94 -11.84 1.25
C PHE A 52 11.38 -10.55 0.56
N ALA A 53 10.97 -9.40 1.10
CA ALA A 53 11.42 -8.08 0.65
C ALA A 53 11.52 -7.13 1.85
N SER A 54 12.41 -6.14 1.76
CA SER A 54 12.74 -5.23 2.86
C SER A 54 12.79 -3.77 2.42
N GLY A 55 12.88 -2.85 3.38
CA GLY A 55 12.94 -1.41 3.11
C GLY A 55 11.62 -0.81 2.66
N LEU A 56 10.50 -1.45 3.03
CA LEU A 56 9.13 -1.00 2.82
C LEU A 56 8.62 -0.49 4.17
N ARG A 57 8.61 0.83 4.44
CA ARG A 57 8.35 1.37 5.80
C ARG A 57 7.10 0.78 6.45
N ASN A 58 5.95 0.94 5.83
CA ASN A 58 4.68 0.39 6.31
C ASN A 58 3.89 -0.23 5.16
N PRO A 59 4.19 -1.49 4.77
CA PRO A 59 3.50 -2.16 3.68
C PRO A 59 2.11 -2.61 4.13
N ASN A 60 1.09 -2.34 3.32
CA ASN A 60 -0.30 -2.77 3.50
C ASN A 60 -0.94 -3.10 2.14
N GLY A 61 -2.05 -3.82 2.13
CA GLY A 61 -2.78 -4.21 0.93
C GLY A 61 -1.98 -5.14 0.02
N LEU A 62 -1.83 -6.42 0.38
CA LEU A 62 -1.21 -7.40 -0.52
C LEU A 62 -2.21 -7.90 -1.56
N SER A 63 -1.83 -7.88 -2.83
CA SER A 63 -2.64 -8.44 -3.91
C SER A 63 -1.79 -9.03 -5.04
N TRP A 64 -2.25 -10.15 -5.60
CA TRP A 64 -1.61 -10.77 -6.75
C TRP A 64 -2.09 -10.13 -8.03
N ASN A 65 -1.16 -9.56 -8.81
CA ASN A 65 -1.48 -9.06 -10.14
C ASN A 65 -1.93 -10.23 -11.02
N PRO A 66 -3.15 -10.22 -11.56
CA PRO A 66 -3.73 -11.37 -12.26
C PRO A 66 -3.11 -11.63 -13.63
N GLU A 67 -2.48 -10.61 -14.24
CA GLU A 67 -1.86 -10.69 -15.56
C GLU A 67 -0.44 -11.25 -15.48
N THR A 68 0.31 -10.87 -14.44
CA THR A 68 1.75 -11.15 -14.32
C THR A 68 2.10 -12.14 -13.21
N GLY A 69 1.17 -12.44 -12.30
CA GLY A 69 1.40 -13.26 -11.11
C GLY A 69 2.30 -12.60 -10.07
N LYS A 70 2.69 -11.33 -10.24
CA LYS A 70 3.53 -10.61 -9.27
C LYS A 70 2.72 -10.20 -8.04
N LEU A 71 3.34 -10.27 -6.87
CA LEU A 71 2.79 -9.70 -5.64
C LEU A 71 2.91 -8.18 -5.70
N TRP A 72 1.88 -7.44 -5.29
CA TRP A 72 1.90 -6.00 -5.14
C TRP A 72 1.53 -5.60 -3.72
N VAL A 73 2.01 -4.42 -3.31
CA VAL A 73 1.74 -3.83 -2.00
C VAL A 73 1.65 -2.32 -2.11
N ALA A 74 0.82 -1.70 -1.26
CA ALA A 74 0.85 -0.25 -0.97
C ALA A 74 1.75 0.01 0.25
N VAL A 75 2.43 1.15 0.31
CA VAL A 75 3.35 1.47 1.42
C VAL A 75 3.12 2.90 1.87
N ASN A 76 2.93 3.09 3.18
CA ASN A 76 2.99 4.42 3.76
C ASN A 76 4.43 4.82 4.02
N GLU A 77 4.82 5.96 3.47
CA GLU A 77 6.17 6.47 3.59
C GLU A 77 6.39 7.27 4.87
N ARG A 78 7.63 7.70 5.08
CA ARG A 78 8.06 8.46 6.26
C ARG A 78 7.41 9.82 6.38
N ASP A 79 7.29 10.24 7.62
CA ASP A 79 6.76 11.53 8.04
C ASP A 79 7.91 12.54 8.20
N GLU A 80 7.53 13.81 8.44
CA GLU A 80 8.42 14.90 8.88
C GLU A 80 9.47 15.37 7.86
N ILE A 81 9.16 15.31 6.56
CA ILE A 81 9.97 15.97 5.50
C ILE A 81 9.14 16.87 4.58
N GLY A 82 8.07 17.43 5.14
CA GLY A 82 7.18 18.40 4.48
C GLY A 82 5.87 17.80 3.96
N ASP A 83 5.01 18.67 3.46
CA ASP A 83 3.65 18.33 3.05
C ASP A 83 3.58 17.54 1.73
N ASP A 84 4.59 17.70 0.88
CA ASP A 84 4.60 17.16 -0.47
C ASP A 84 5.65 16.06 -0.67
N LEU A 85 6.35 15.67 0.39
CA LEU A 85 7.35 14.60 0.37
C LEU A 85 7.24 13.74 1.65
N VAL A 86 7.39 12.42 1.60
CA VAL A 86 7.54 11.53 0.43
C VAL A 86 6.17 11.04 -0.02
N PRO A 87 5.95 10.75 -1.33
CA PRO A 87 4.76 10.03 -1.73
C PRO A 87 4.68 8.64 -1.08
N ASP A 88 3.49 8.30 -0.56
CA ASP A 88 3.09 6.90 -0.46
C ASP A 88 3.16 6.28 -1.85
N TYR A 89 3.32 4.96 -1.93
CA TYR A 89 3.46 4.29 -3.21
C TYR A 89 2.82 2.92 -3.23
N MET A 90 2.60 2.40 -4.44
CA MET A 90 2.40 0.97 -4.65
C MET A 90 3.47 0.42 -5.59
N THR A 91 3.86 -0.83 -5.37
CA THR A 91 4.92 -1.46 -6.15
C THR A 91 4.77 -2.97 -6.19
N SER A 92 5.30 -3.58 -7.26
CA SER A 92 5.51 -5.02 -7.32
C SER A 92 6.64 -5.43 -6.37
N VAL A 93 6.38 -6.42 -5.53
CA VAL A 93 7.31 -6.95 -4.53
C VAL A 93 8.18 -8.02 -5.16
N ARG A 94 9.50 -7.91 -4.99
CA ARG A 94 10.49 -8.83 -5.56
C ARG A 94 11.28 -9.54 -4.47
N ASP A 95 11.51 -10.83 -4.65
CA ASP A 95 12.30 -11.63 -3.71
C ASP A 95 13.71 -11.04 -3.54
N GLY A 96 14.13 -10.83 -2.30
CA GLY A 96 15.43 -10.28 -1.91
C GLY A 96 15.59 -8.77 -2.14
N ALA A 97 14.58 -8.08 -2.67
CA ALA A 97 14.68 -6.66 -2.97
C ALA A 97 14.66 -5.77 -1.72
N PHE A 98 15.31 -4.61 -1.85
CA PHE A 98 15.36 -3.55 -0.85
C PHE A 98 14.77 -2.27 -1.43
N TYR A 99 13.75 -1.69 -0.80
CA TYR A 99 12.99 -0.53 -1.31
C TYR A 99 13.37 0.81 -0.68
N GLY A 100 14.51 0.85 0.03
CA GLY A 100 15.16 2.09 0.46
C GLY A 100 15.05 2.39 1.96
N TRP A 101 13.91 2.13 2.60
CA TRP A 101 13.74 2.49 4.02
C TRP A 101 14.75 1.75 4.93
N PRO A 102 15.36 2.41 5.94
CA PRO A 102 15.18 3.83 6.27
C PRO A 102 16.15 4.75 5.52
N TYR A 103 17.21 4.21 4.90
CA TYR A 103 18.35 4.99 4.38
C TYR A 103 18.05 5.85 3.14
N SER A 104 17.04 5.47 2.36
CA SER A 104 16.58 6.25 1.21
C SER A 104 15.08 6.17 1.04
N TYR A 105 14.54 7.07 0.23
CA TYR A 105 13.13 7.11 -0.13
C TYR A 105 12.95 7.18 -1.64
N PHE A 106 11.87 6.56 -2.12
CA PHE A 106 11.47 6.56 -3.53
C PHE A 106 12.62 6.23 -4.51
N GLY A 107 13.42 5.21 -4.17
CA GLY A 107 14.65 4.85 -4.86
C GLY A 107 15.89 5.27 -4.09
N GLN A 108 16.84 5.92 -4.77
CA GLN A 108 18.17 6.22 -4.25
C GLN A 108 18.28 7.60 -3.58
N ASN A 109 17.17 8.30 -3.31
CA ASN A 109 17.21 9.60 -2.63
C ASN A 109 17.57 9.40 -1.16
N VAL A 110 18.74 9.85 -0.74
CA VAL A 110 19.27 9.65 0.61
C VAL A 110 18.38 10.35 1.65
N ASP A 111 18.06 9.64 2.73
CA ASP A 111 17.46 10.25 3.91
C ASP A 111 18.57 10.65 4.90
N GLU A 112 18.94 11.93 4.91
CA GLU A 112 20.09 12.42 5.67
C GLU A 112 19.90 12.33 7.19
N ARG A 113 18.66 12.19 7.67
CA ARG A 113 18.29 12.06 9.10
C ARG A 113 18.77 10.75 9.70
N VAL A 114 18.93 9.71 8.88
CA VAL A 114 19.30 8.36 9.35
C VAL A 114 20.81 8.26 9.55
N LYS A 115 21.24 7.84 10.74
CA LYS A 115 22.67 7.64 11.05
C LYS A 115 22.91 6.25 11.69
N PRO A 116 24.04 5.58 11.38
CA PRO A 116 24.98 5.92 10.31
C PRO A 116 24.37 5.68 8.92
N GLN A 117 24.86 6.42 7.93
CA GLN A 117 24.46 6.25 6.54
C GLN A 117 24.93 4.90 5.98
N ARG A 118 24.22 4.38 4.98
CA ARG A 118 24.52 3.09 4.34
C ARG A 118 24.50 3.22 2.81
N PRO A 119 25.51 3.86 2.19
CA PRO A 119 25.51 4.16 0.76
C PRO A 119 25.37 2.91 -0.12
N GLY A 120 25.94 1.77 0.28
CA GLY A 120 25.76 0.50 -0.44
C GLY A 120 24.33 -0.04 -0.41
N LEU A 121 23.53 0.29 0.62
CA LEU A 121 22.10 -0.02 0.66
C LEU A 121 21.30 0.93 -0.23
N VAL A 122 21.62 2.22 -0.17
CA VAL A 122 21.00 3.25 -1.02
C VAL A 122 21.22 2.92 -2.49
N ALA A 123 22.45 2.59 -2.89
CA ALA A 123 22.79 2.29 -4.28
C ALA A 123 21.98 1.12 -4.87
N ARG A 124 21.56 0.15 -4.05
CA ARG A 124 20.72 -0.98 -4.50
C ARG A 124 19.22 -0.77 -4.29
N ALA A 125 18.82 0.38 -3.76
CA ALA A 125 17.42 0.65 -3.45
C ALA A 125 16.59 0.66 -4.74
N VAL A 126 15.51 -0.11 -4.71
CA VAL A 126 14.54 -0.19 -5.79
C VAL A 126 13.65 1.03 -5.74
N LYS A 127 13.56 1.75 -6.87
CA LYS A 127 12.53 2.78 -7.05
C LYS A 127 11.14 2.12 -7.15
N PRO A 128 10.17 2.55 -6.33
CA PRO A 128 8.78 2.07 -6.43
C PRO A 128 8.14 2.34 -7.80
N ASP A 129 7.16 1.51 -8.17
CA ASP A 129 6.54 1.55 -9.50
C ASP A 129 5.55 2.72 -9.69
N TYR A 130 4.87 3.17 -8.63
CA TYR A 130 3.83 4.20 -8.74
C TYR A 130 3.68 5.03 -7.46
N ALA A 131 3.70 6.36 -7.60
CA ALA A 131 3.41 7.29 -6.51
C ALA A 131 1.90 7.46 -6.32
N LEU A 132 1.42 7.31 -5.09
CA LEU A 132 0.03 7.47 -4.70
C LEU A 132 -0.27 8.85 -4.11
N GLY A 133 0.75 9.68 -3.94
CA GLY A 133 0.68 11.00 -3.31
C GLY A 133 1.12 10.96 -1.84
N SER A 134 1.62 12.09 -1.37
CA SER A 134 2.16 12.24 -0.01
C SER A 134 1.05 12.23 1.03
N HIS A 135 1.31 11.55 2.15
CA HIS A 135 0.42 11.47 3.31
C HIS A 135 -0.97 10.90 3.04
N THR A 136 -1.16 10.13 1.96
CA THR A 136 -2.48 9.56 1.62
C THR A 136 -2.90 8.43 2.56
N ALA A 137 -1.93 7.83 3.28
CA ALA A 137 -2.13 6.69 4.15
C ALA A 137 -2.83 5.54 3.43
N SER A 138 -2.24 5.08 2.33
CA SER A 138 -2.76 3.95 1.55
C SER A 138 -2.69 2.63 2.34
N LEU A 139 -3.85 2.03 2.66
CA LEU A 139 -3.95 0.87 3.57
C LEU A 139 -4.47 -0.41 2.91
N GLY A 140 -5.16 -0.31 1.78
CA GLY A 140 -5.70 -1.46 1.08
C GLY A 140 -5.41 -1.38 -0.40
N LEU A 141 -5.19 -2.54 -1.02
CA LEU A 141 -4.96 -2.68 -2.45
C LEU A 141 -5.57 -4.00 -2.92
N THR A 142 -6.37 -3.94 -3.97
CA THR A 142 -6.91 -5.14 -4.64
C THR A 142 -6.98 -4.94 -6.15
N PHE A 143 -6.52 -5.94 -6.92
CA PHE A 143 -6.67 -5.90 -8.37
C PHE A 143 -8.12 -6.10 -8.80
N SER A 144 -8.51 -5.47 -9.90
CA SER A 144 -9.90 -5.45 -10.39
C SER A 144 -10.42 -6.76 -10.96
N LYS A 145 -9.66 -7.85 -10.87
CA LYS A 145 -10.11 -9.17 -11.37
C LYS A 145 -11.39 -9.58 -10.64
N GLY A 146 -12.42 -9.89 -11.42
CA GLY A 146 -13.75 -10.25 -10.91
C GLY A 146 -14.68 -9.05 -10.65
N ALA A 147 -14.19 -7.81 -10.78
CA ALA A 147 -15.03 -6.64 -10.58
C ALA A 147 -15.99 -6.40 -11.75
N SER A 148 -17.23 -6.03 -11.43
CA SER A 148 -18.34 -5.74 -12.35
C SER A 148 -18.75 -4.27 -12.29
N LEU A 149 -17.79 -3.35 -12.19
CA LEU A 149 -18.01 -1.91 -12.04
C LEU A 149 -18.06 -1.14 -13.37
N GLY A 150 -17.90 -1.84 -14.50
CA GLY A 150 -17.88 -1.26 -15.84
C GLY A 150 -16.47 -1.18 -16.45
N PRO A 151 -16.40 -0.89 -17.76
CA PRO A 151 -15.15 -1.01 -18.53
C PRO A 151 -14.04 -0.08 -18.06
N ALA A 152 -14.39 1.07 -17.47
CA ALA A 152 -13.43 2.02 -16.91
C ALA A 152 -12.57 1.44 -15.76
N TYR A 153 -13.03 0.35 -15.13
CA TYR A 153 -12.41 -0.35 -14.02
C TYR A 153 -11.96 -1.79 -14.38
N GLY A 154 -11.91 -2.12 -15.67
CA GLY A 154 -11.69 -3.50 -16.13
C GLY A 154 -10.29 -4.04 -15.88
N ASN A 155 -9.25 -3.20 -15.95
CA ASN A 155 -7.86 -3.61 -15.70
C ASN A 155 -7.10 -2.58 -14.86
N GLY A 156 -6.90 -2.88 -13.59
CA GLY A 156 -6.18 -2.01 -12.68
C GLY A 156 -6.25 -2.47 -11.23
N ALA A 157 -5.90 -1.57 -10.32
CA ALA A 157 -5.96 -1.81 -8.88
C ALA A 157 -6.79 -0.73 -8.20
N PHE A 158 -7.65 -1.16 -7.27
CA PHE A 158 -8.29 -0.28 -6.30
C PHE A 158 -7.36 -0.08 -5.12
N VAL A 159 -7.22 1.15 -4.64
CA VAL A 159 -6.40 1.50 -3.49
C VAL A 159 -7.21 2.40 -2.56
N SER A 160 -7.34 2.00 -1.30
CA SER A 160 -7.95 2.82 -0.25
C SER A 160 -6.90 3.72 0.39
N GLN A 161 -7.23 5.01 0.49
CA GLN A 161 -6.42 6.06 1.09
C GLN A 161 -7.10 6.52 2.37
N HIS A 162 -6.57 6.08 3.52
CA HIS A 162 -7.13 6.32 4.85
C HIS A 162 -7.09 7.79 5.26
N GLY A 163 -6.19 8.56 4.67
CA GLY A 163 -6.11 10.00 4.79
C GLY A 163 -5.03 10.52 5.73
N SER A 164 -4.55 11.73 5.43
CA SER A 164 -3.45 12.41 6.12
C SER A 164 -3.80 12.89 7.51
N TRP A 165 -2.94 12.67 8.50
CA TRP A 165 -3.02 13.35 9.80
C TRP A 165 -1.98 14.48 9.95
N ASN A 166 -0.94 14.49 9.11
CA ASN A 166 0.23 15.37 9.21
C ASN A 166 0.46 16.21 7.94
N ARG A 167 -0.58 16.89 7.46
CA ARG A 167 -0.50 17.76 6.27
C ARG A 167 -1.43 18.96 6.42
N SER A 168 -1.02 20.14 5.95
CA SER A 168 -1.82 21.37 6.05
C SER A 168 -3.10 21.33 5.20
N VAL A 169 -3.03 20.67 4.04
CA VAL A 169 -4.19 20.38 3.18
C VAL A 169 -4.43 18.87 3.19
N LEU A 170 -5.63 18.45 3.55
CA LEU A 170 -5.98 17.03 3.67
C LEU A 170 -5.74 16.28 2.34
N SER A 171 -5.17 15.09 2.44
CA SER A 171 -4.86 14.19 1.32
C SER A 171 -5.44 12.81 1.60
N GLY A 172 -5.85 12.07 0.57
CA GLY A 172 -6.51 10.76 0.71
C GLY A 172 -8.00 10.86 1.01
N TYR A 173 -8.47 10.12 2.02
CA TYR A 173 -9.89 10.01 2.41
C TYR A 173 -10.80 9.57 1.27
N LYS A 174 -10.37 8.54 0.54
CA LYS A 174 -11.05 8.05 -0.66
C LYS A 174 -10.56 6.66 -1.04
N VAL A 175 -11.29 6.01 -1.95
CA VAL A 175 -10.80 4.89 -2.74
C VAL A 175 -10.56 5.38 -4.16
N ILE A 176 -9.38 5.07 -4.68
CA ILE A 176 -8.99 5.36 -6.05
C ILE A 176 -8.84 4.07 -6.87
N PHE A 177 -8.88 4.20 -8.19
CA PHE A 177 -8.52 3.17 -9.15
C PHE A 177 -7.34 3.63 -9.99
N VAL A 178 -6.27 2.84 -10.01
CA VAL A 178 -5.11 3.06 -10.89
C VAL A 178 -5.22 2.13 -12.09
N PRO A 179 -5.29 2.64 -13.34
CA PRO A 179 -5.39 1.81 -14.53
C PRO A 179 -4.08 1.07 -14.81
N PHE A 180 -4.16 -0.15 -15.35
CA PHE A 180 -3.02 -0.97 -15.74
C PHE A 180 -3.05 -1.34 -17.22
N ARG A 181 -1.86 -1.51 -17.81
CA ARG A 181 -1.63 -2.05 -19.15
C ARG A 181 -0.32 -2.82 -19.17
N GLY A 182 -0.32 -4.06 -19.65
CA GLY A 182 0.89 -4.88 -19.70
C GLY A 182 1.49 -5.16 -18.32
N GLY A 183 0.64 -5.36 -17.31
CA GLY A 183 1.05 -5.58 -15.93
C GLY A 183 1.68 -4.38 -15.20
N LYS A 184 1.59 -3.17 -15.77
CA LYS A 184 2.14 -1.93 -15.19
C LYS A 184 1.06 -0.84 -15.06
N PRO A 185 1.16 0.05 -14.06
CA PRO A 185 0.35 1.26 -13.98
C PRO A 185 0.47 2.08 -15.27
N SER A 186 -0.64 2.58 -15.79
CA SER A 186 -0.71 3.16 -17.15
C SER A 186 -1.33 4.56 -17.21
N GLY A 187 -1.48 5.26 -16.09
CA GLY A 187 -2.08 6.60 -16.09
C GLY A 187 -2.41 7.14 -14.71
N PRO A 188 -3.05 8.33 -14.66
CA PRO A 188 -3.51 8.94 -13.41
C PRO A 188 -4.61 8.10 -12.74
N PRO A 189 -4.74 8.21 -11.41
CA PRO A 189 -5.80 7.52 -10.68
C PRO A 189 -7.16 8.17 -10.95
N LYS A 190 -8.22 7.40 -10.71
CA LYS A 190 -9.62 7.87 -10.74
C LYS A 190 -10.25 7.69 -9.37
N ASP A 191 -10.99 8.67 -8.89
CA ASP A 191 -11.76 8.52 -7.65
C ASP A 191 -12.92 7.54 -7.88
N VAL A 192 -13.11 6.61 -6.95
CA VAL A 192 -14.15 5.55 -6.98
C VAL A 192 -15.17 5.77 -5.88
N LEU A 193 -14.68 6.02 -4.66
CA LEU A 193 -15.50 6.33 -3.49
C LEU A 193 -14.83 7.46 -2.73
N ALA A 194 -15.48 8.62 -2.66
CA ALA A 194 -14.94 9.83 -2.06
C ALA A 194 -16.06 10.58 -1.29
N GLY A 195 -15.76 11.77 -0.78
CA GLY A 195 -16.72 12.56 -0.01
C GLY A 195 -16.72 12.22 1.49
N PHE A 196 -15.65 11.58 1.97
CA PHE A 196 -15.46 11.24 3.38
C PHE A 196 -15.08 12.44 4.26
N ILE A 197 -14.80 13.61 3.68
CA ILE A 197 -14.53 14.84 4.44
C ILE A 197 -15.79 15.70 4.46
N GLY A 198 -16.26 16.00 5.67
CA GLY A 198 -17.37 16.90 5.93
C GLY A 198 -17.03 18.35 5.58
N ARG A 199 -18.06 19.19 5.47
CA ARG A 199 -17.89 20.63 5.19
C ARG A 199 -17.12 21.38 6.29
N ASP A 200 -17.13 20.83 7.50
CA ASP A 200 -16.38 21.33 8.66
C ASP A 200 -14.92 20.84 8.70
N GLY A 201 -14.47 20.10 7.66
CA GLY A 201 -13.13 19.54 7.56
C GLY A 201 -12.93 18.25 8.37
N ARG A 202 -13.96 17.73 9.03
CA ARG A 202 -13.85 16.48 9.79
C ARG A 202 -13.97 15.26 8.89
N ALA A 203 -13.20 14.23 9.17
CA ALA A 203 -13.33 12.94 8.52
C ALA A 203 -14.58 12.21 9.05
N MET A 204 -15.53 11.94 8.16
CA MET A 204 -16.74 11.16 8.40
C MET A 204 -16.55 9.67 8.13
N GLY A 205 -15.46 9.32 7.46
CA GLY A 205 -15.01 7.95 7.25
C GLY A 205 -13.56 7.91 6.77
N ARG A 206 -12.92 6.76 6.91
CA ARG A 206 -11.53 6.53 6.51
C ARG A 206 -11.39 5.11 5.96
N PRO A 207 -11.23 4.95 4.64
CA PRO A 207 -11.23 3.61 4.04
C PRO A 207 -9.94 2.85 4.38
N VAL A 208 -10.08 1.57 4.74
CA VAL A 208 -8.98 0.68 5.17
C VAL A 208 -8.85 -0.51 4.21
N GLY A 209 -9.59 -1.60 4.42
CA GLY A 209 -9.52 -2.80 3.60
C GLY A 209 -10.40 -2.70 2.36
N VAL A 210 -9.94 -3.23 1.23
CA VAL A 210 -10.71 -3.32 -0.02
C VAL A 210 -10.70 -4.74 -0.58
N ALA A 211 -11.86 -5.21 -1.05
CA ALA A 211 -12.00 -6.54 -1.65
C ALA A 211 -13.09 -6.55 -2.72
N ILE A 212 -12.98 -7.45 -3.70
CA ILE A 212 -14.06 -7.71 -4.66
C ILE A 212 -14.91 -8.86 -4.13
N ASP A 213 -16.22 -8.65 -4.01
CA ASP A 213 -17.17 -9.69 -3.62
C ASP A 213 -17.50 -10.64 -4.77
N GLN A 214 -18.24 -11.71 -4.48
CA GLN A 214 -18.62 -12.74 -5.47
C GLN A 214 -19.55 -12.22 -6.58
N SER A 215 -20.24 -11.09 -6.35
CA SER A 215 -21.08 -10.43 -7.35
C SER A 215 -20.29 -9.44 -8.23
N GLY A 216 -19.02 -9.22 -7.92
CA GLY A 216 -18.14 -8.25 -8.57
C GLY A 216 -18.28 -6.82 -8.05
N ALA A 217 -18.92 -6.63 -6.89
CA ALA A 217 -18.93 -5.33 -6.21
C ALA A 217 -17.61 -5.12 -5.45
N LEU A 218 -17.22 -3.86 -5.26
CA LEU A 218 -16.08 -3.49 -4.42
C LEU A 218 -16.59 -3.24 -3.00
N LEU A 219 -16.10 -4.04 -2.05
CA LEU A 219 -16.28 -3.83 -0.61
C LEU A 219 -15.16 -2.93 -0.08
N VAL A 220 -15.52 -1.96 0.75
CA VAL A 220 -14.60 -1.01 1.37
C VAL A 220 -14.92 -0.95 2.86
N ALA A 221 -13.98 -1.36 3.70
CA ALA A 221 -14.09 -1.17 5.15
C ALA A 221 -13.75 0.27 5.52
N ASP A 222 -14.57 0.88 6.36
CA ASP A 222 -14.40 2.24 6.89
C ASP A 222 -14.40 2.17 8.42
N ASP A 223 -13.23 2.45 9.02
CA ASP A 223 -13.05 2.28 10.46
C ASP A 223 -13.64 3.42 11.29
N VAL A 224 -13.58 4.66 10.80
CA VAL A 224 -14.20 5.83 11.46
C VAL A 224 -15.72 5.78 11.34
N GLY A 225 -16.24 5.43 10.16
CA GLY A 225 -17.67 5.28 9.94
C GLY A 225 -18.24 4.01 10.58
N ASN A 226 -17.38 3.03 10.91
CA ASN A 226 -17.76 1.69 11.38
C ASN A 226 -18.77 0.99 10.43
N VAL A 227 -18.50 1.07 9.13
CA VAL A 227 -19.36 0.53 8.07
C VAL A 227 -18.55 -0.21 7.01
N ILE A 228 -19.21 -1.10 6.29
CA ILE A 228 -18.70 -1.67 5.04
C ILE A 228 -19.50 -1.05 3.90
N TRP A 229 -18.84 -0.27 3.05
CA TRP A 229 -19.43 0.22 1.82
C TRP A 229 -19.40 -0.87 0.76
N ARG A 230 -20.51 -1.04 0.05
CA ARG A 230 -20.59 -1.89 -1.15
C ARG A 230 -20.79 -1.02 -2.38
N VAL A 231 -19.74 -0.84 -3.16
CA VAL A 231 -19.77 -0.10 -4.42
C VAL A 231 -20.13 -1.07 -5.54
N SER A 232 -21.22 -0.80 -6.24
CA SER A 232 -21.65 -1.56 -7.42
C SER A 232 -21.97 -0.62 -8.58
N ARG A 233 -21.97 -1.14 -9.81
CA ARG A 233 -22.46 -0.40 -10.97
C ARG A 233 -23.90 0.04 -10.71
N ALA A 234 -24.21 1.31 -10.97
CA ALA A 234 -25.59 1.78 -10.97
C ALA A 234 -26.37 1.02 -12.05
N VAL A 235 -27.46 0.37 -11.66
CA VAL A 235 -28.45 -0.13 -12.61
C VAL A 235 -29.14 1.11 -13.15
N GLY A 236 -29.11 1.34 -14.46
CA GLY A 236 -29.79 2.49 -15.06
C GLY A 236 -31.27 2.45 -14.69
N GLN A 237 -31.81 3.59 -14.26
CA GLN A 237 -33.25 3.84 -14.33
C GLN A 237 -33.65 4.06 -15.78
#